data_AF-A0A8R7TN06-F1
#
_entry.id   AF-A0A8R7TN06-F1
#
_cell.length_a   1.000
_cell.length_b   1.000
_cell.length_c   1.000
_cell.angle_alpha   90.00
_cell.angle_beta   90.00
_cell.angle_gamma   90.00
#
_symmetry.space_group_name_H-M   'P 1'
#
loop_
_entity.id
_entity.type
_entity.pdbx_description
1 polymer ?
#
loop_
_entity_poly.entity_id
_entity_poly.type
_entity_poly.pdbx_seq_one_letter_code
_entity_poly.pdbx_strand_id
1 'polypeptide(L)'
;MDESIDVSDALAHASHPDNNIRSIGEDMLKRLQNLDLPNFLLYLSSELLREGIPEESRALAAITLKNSLDSKDPALKDAHKDLLCIKWLSLDPSIRSEIKNKLLMTLEFDSRQSHSRHPSSKVIAKVIARVACMEIPRNQWLDLVGKLMDNMASSSSSLKQATLEVLQYIFEAKIPKVVKGDQVDVVMGSVI
;
A
#
# COMPACT_ATOMS: atom_id res chain seq x y z
N MET A 1 -27.08 16.67 -11.23
CA MET A 1 -27.00 15.41 -10.47
C MET A 1 -26.22 14.47 -11.34
N ASP A 2 -24.90 14.57 -11.29
CA ASP A 2 -24.03 13.60 -11.93
C ASP A 2 -23.90 12.48 -10.90
N GLU A 3 -24.31 11.26 -11.23
CA GLU A 3 -24.07 10.09 -10.38
C GLU A 3 -22.55 9.86 -10.36
N SER A 4 -21.85 10.63 -9.52
CA SER A 4 -20.44 10.41 -9.27
C SER A 4 -20.34 9.08 -8.56
N ILE A 5 -20.02 8.03 -9.32
CA ILE A 5 -19.64 6.73 -8.79
C ILE A 5 -18.58 6.99 -7.71
N ASP A 6 -18.97 6.83 -6.45
CA ASP A 6 -18.07 7.03 -5.32
C ASP A 6 -17.30 5.73 -5.04
N VAL A 7 -16.01 5.86 -4.73
CA VAL A 7 -15.17 4.74 -4.29
C VAL A 7 -15.77 4.12 -3.02
N SER A 8 -16.34 4.93 -2.12
CA SER A 8 -17.01 4.45 -0.91
C SER A 8 -18.20 3.54 -1.23
N ASP A 9 -19.06 3.94 -2.18
CA ASP A 9 -20.20 3.15 -2.60
C ASP A 9 -19.77 1.87 -3.31
N ALA A 10 -18.76 1.96 -4.19
CA ALA A 10 -18.21 0.79 -4.87
C ALA A 10 -17.63 -0.23 -3.87
N LEU A 11 -16.93 0.24 -2.83
CA LEU A 11 -16.42 -0.61 -1.75
C LEU A 11 -17.55 -1.23 -0.93
N ALA A 12 -18.60 -0.47 -0.61
CA ALA A 12 -19.75 -0.97 0.14
C ALA A 12 -20.47 -2.10 -0.61
N HIS A 13 -20.73 -1.91 -1.90
CA HIS A 13 -21.33 -2.95 -2.75
C HIS A 13 -20.40 -4.16 -2.91
N ALA A 14 -19.09 -3.95 -3.06
CA ALA A 14 -18.12 -5.03 -3.19
C ALA A 14 -17.87 -5.81 -1.88
N SER A 15 -18.22 -5.25 -0.72
CA SER A 15 -18.27 -5.98 0.56
C SER A 15 -19.59 -6.70 0.82
N HIS A 16 -20.59 -6.58 -0.06
CA HIS A 16 -21.92 -7.13 0.18
C HIS A 16 -21.93 -8.69 0.11
N PRO A 17 -22.71 -9.39 0.95
CA PRO A 17 -22.79 -10.86 0.92
C PRO A 17 -23.45 -11.42 -0.35
N ASP A 18 -24.35 -10.66 -0.97
CA ASP A 18 -24.98 -11.02 -2.25
C ASP A 18 -23.98 -10.96 -3.41
N ASN A 19 -23.82 -12.07 -4.13
CA ASN A 19 -22.89 -12.19 -5.26
C ASN A 19 -23.19 -11.22 -6.40
N ASN A 20 -24.46 -10.89 -6.67
CA ASN A 20 -24.83 -9.97 -7.73
C ASN A 20 -24.41 -8.54 -7.38
N ILE A 21 -24.68 -8.13 -6.13
CA ILE A 21 -24.30 -6.81 -5.62
C ILE A 21 -22.77 -6.68 -5.55
N ARG A 22 -22.09 -7.73 -5.09
CA ARG A 22 -20.63 -7.78 -5.07
C ARG A 22 -20.03 -7.61 -6.46
N SER A 23 -20.55 -8.33 -7.46
CA SER A 23 -20.07 -8.22 -8.84
C SER A 23 -20.23 -6.81 -9.39
N ILE A 24 -21.34 -6.13 -9.07
CA ILE A 24 -21.55 -4.73 -9.47
C ILE A 24 -20.50 -3.83 -8.84
N GLY A 25 -20.26 -3.96 -7.53
CA GLY A 25 -19.22 -3.18 -6.83
C GLY A 25 -17.82 -3.43 -7.39
N GLU A 26 -17.46 -4.69 -7.67
CA GLU A 26 -16.18 -5.03 -8.29
C GLU A 26 -16.01 -4.40 -9.68
N ASP A 27 -17.06 -4.38 -10.49
CA ASP A 27 -17.02 -3.76 -11.81
C ASP A 27 -16.98 -2.23 -11.73
N MET A 28 -17.62 -1.62 -10.74
CA MET A 28 -17.47 -0.19 -10.44
C MET A 28 -16.02 0.15 -10.07
N LEU A 29 -15.40 -0.62 -9.17
CA LEU A 29 -13.99 -0.43 -8.79
C LEU A 29 -13.05 -0.52 -9.99
N LYS A 30 -13.26 -1.51 -10.88
CA LYS A 30 -12.46 -1.63 -12.12
C LYS A 30 -12.66 -0.44 -13.05
N ARG A 31 -13.89 0.07 -13.19
CA ARG A 31 -14.19 1.25 -14.01
C ARG A 31 -13.49 2.49 -13.46
N LEU A 32 -13.57 2.74 -12.16
CA LEU A 32 -12.90 3.86 -11.50
C LEU A 32 -11.38 3.79 -11.67
N GLN A 33 -10.81 2.59 -11.49
CA GLN A 33 -9.37 2.36 -11.68
C GLN A 33 -8.92 2.66 -13.12
N ASN A 34 -9.73 2.31 -14.12
CA ASN A 34 -9.41 2.54 -15.53
C ASN A 34 -9.63 4.00 -15.96
N LEU A 35 -10.52 4.72 -15.29
CA LEU A 35 -10.81 6.12 -15.58
C LEU A 35 -9.69 7.03 -15.09
N ASP A 36 -9.29 6.88 -13.82
CA ASP A 36 -8.26 7.71 -13.21
C ASP A 36 -7.54 6.95 -12.10
N LEU A 37 -6.52 6.17 -12.49
CA LEU A 37 -5.71 5.41 -11.56
C LEU A 37 -5.05 6.28 -10.47
N PRO A 38 -4.38 7.43 -10.78
CA PRO A 38 -3.77 8.27 -9.76
C PRO A 38 -4.76 8.71 -8.66
N ASN A 39 -5.90 9.27 -9.06
CA ASN A 39 -6.89 9.73 -8.09
C ASN A 39 -7.56 8.56 -7.37
N PHE A 40 -7.83 7.45 -8.06
CA PHE A 40 -8.38 6.25 -7.45
C PHE A 40 -7.48 5.70 -6.31
N LEU A 41 -6.16 5.62 -6.54
CA LEU A 41 -5.21 5.20 -5.50
C LEU A 41 -5.18 6.18 -4.32
N LEU A 42 -5.29 7.48 -4.61
CA LEU A 42 -5.34 8.52 -3.58
C LEU A 42 -6.61 8.42 -2.73
N TYR A 43 -7.77 8.22 -3.36
CA TYR A 43 -9.04 7.98 -2.68
C TYR A 43 -8.96 6.74 -1.79
N LEU A 44 -8.50 5.60 -2.32
CA LEU A 44 -8.31 4.38 -1.53
C LEU A 44 -7.39 4.62 -0.32
N SER A 45 -6.29 5.34 -0.50
CA SER A 45 -5.36 5.62 0.60
C SER A 45 -5.95 6.56 1.68
N SER A 46 -6.85 7.46 1.28
CA SER A 46 -7.58 8.34 2.20
C SER A 46 -8.67 7.59 2.95
N GLU A 47 -9.33 6.65 2.27
CA GLU A 47 -10.41 5.86 2.81
C GLU A 47 -9.94 4.97 3.96
N LEU A 48 -8.70 4.47 3.91
CA LEU A 48 -8.10 3.71 4.99
C LEU A 48 -8.01 4.48 6.33
N LEU A 49 -7.87 5.80 6.26
CA LEU A 49 -7.80 6.70 7.40
C LEU A 49 -9.17 7.20 7.86
N ARG A 50 -10.24 6.90 7.12
CA ARG A 50 -11.57 7.41 7.41
C ARG A 50 -12.16 6.71 8.64
N GLU A 51 -12.56 7.53 9.61
CA GLU A 51 -13.32 7.09 10.78
C GLU A 51 -14.77 6.80 10.38
N GLY A 52 -15.34 5.72 10.93
CA GLY A 52 -16.74 5.33 10.68
C GLY A 52 -16.99 4.43 9.47
N ILE A 53 -15.96 4.01 8.72
CA ILE A 53 -16.15 2.98 7.68
C ILE A 53 -16.22 1.58 8.29
N PRO A 54 -17.03 0.67 7.70
CA PRO A 54 -17.01 -0.73 8.07
C PRO A 54 -15.61 -1.33 7.91
N GLU A 55 -15.22 -2.19 8.85
CA GLU A 55 -13.91 -2.85 8.82
C GLU A 55 -13.71 -3.68 7.54
N GLU A 56 -14.77 -4.31 7.04
CA GLU A 56 -14.78 -5.08 5.80
C GLU A 56 -14.46 -4.20 4.58
N SER A 57 -15.08 -3.03 4.48
CA SER A 57 -14.81 -2.06 3.41
C SER A 57 -13.39 -1.49 3.52
N ARG A 58 -12.89 -1.25 4.74
CA ARG A 58 -11.48 -0.85 4.98
C ARG A 58 -10.50 -1.92 4.52
N ALA A 59 -10.76 -3.18 4.89
CA ALA A 59 -9.93 -4.31 4.49
C ALA A 59 -9.96 -4.49 2.97
N LEU A 60 -11.13 -4.34 2.35
CA LEU A 60 -11.28 -4.39 0.90
C LEU A 60 -10.56 -3.24 0.19
N ALA A 61 -10.60 -2.02 0.74
CA ALA A 61 -9.83 -0.89 0.21
C ALA A 61 -8.33 -1.19 0.24
N ALA A 62 -7.82 -1.71 1.36
CA ALA A 62 -6.42 -2.11 1.49
C ALA A 62 -6.04 -3.20 0.48
N ILE A 63 -6.89 -4.21 0.30
CA ILE A 63 -6.68 -5.30 -0.65
C ILE A 63 -6.70 -4.79 -2.09
N THR A 64 -7.65 -3.92 -2.44
CA THR A 64 -7.79 -3.31 -3.77
C THR A 64 -6.57 -2.43 -4.09
N LEU A 65 -6.12 -1.64 -3.12
CA LEU A 65 -4.89 -0.84 -3.23
C LEU A 65 -3.68 -1.75 -3.46
N LYS A 66 -3.57 -2.84 -2.68
CA LYS A 66 -2.50 -3.82 -2.83
C LYS A 66 -2.53 -4.51 -4.18
N ASN A 67 -3.69 -4.94 -4.66
CA ASN A 67 -3.84 -5.60 -5.96
C ASN A 67 -3.53 -4.64 -7.12
N SER A 68 -3.68 -3.33 -6.92
CA SER A 68 -3.31 -2.32 -7.90
C SER A 68 -1.79 -2.09 -7.99
N LEU A 69 -1.01 -2.50 -6.99
CA LEU A 69 0.43 -2.27 -6.88
C LEU A 69 1.26 -3.56 -6.86
N ASP A 70 0.62 -4.70 -6.60
CA ASP A 70 1.23 -6.03 -6.53
C ASP A 70 0.30 -7.09 -7.11
N SER A 71 0.85 -8.00 -7.91
CA SER A 71 0.09 -9.12 -8.49
C SER A 71 0.35 -10.41 -7.73
N LYS A 72 -0.73 -11.17 -7.49
CA LYS A 72 -0.68 -12.48 -6.82
C LYS A 72 -0.21 -13.60 -7.74
N ASP A 73 -0.19 -13.43 -9.06
CA ASP A 73 0.05 -14.53 -10.00
C ASP A 73 1.55 -14.87 -10.11
N PRO A 74 1.99 -16.04 -9.61
CA PRO A 74 3.39 -16.44 -9.66
C PRO A 74 3.93 -16.70 -11.06
N ALA A 75 3.07 -16.97 -12.06
CA ALA A 75 3.48 -17.30 -13.42
C ALA A 75 3.77 -16.05 -14.28
N LEU A 76 3.16 -14.91 -13.95
CA LEU A 76 3.33 -13.62 -14.65
C LEU A 76 4.14 -12.61 -13.81
N LYS A 77 4.78 -13.09 -12.73
CA LYS A 77 5.35 -12.26 -11.67
C LYS A 77 6.27 -11.16 -12.20
N ASP A 78 7.26 -11.47 -13.03
CA ASP A 78 8.30 -10.49 -13.32
C ASP A 78 7.83 -9.41 -14.32
N ALA A 79 7.29 -9.83 -15.47
CA ALA A 79 6.78 -8.89 -16.49
C ALA A 79 5.62 -8.02 -15.97
N HIS A 80 4.72 -8.60 -15.17
CA HIS A 80 3.59 -7.85 -14.62
C HIS A 80 4.05 -6.91 -13.49
N LYS A 81 5.01 -7.32 -12.66
CA LYS A 81 5.62 -6.44 -11.64
C LYS A 81 6.33 -5.25 -12.27
N ASP A 82 7.01 -5.44 -13.39
CA ASP A 82 7.66 -4.36 -14.12
C ASP A 82 6.64 -3.38 -14.73
N LEU A 83 5.54 -3.90 -15.30
CA LEU A 83 4.45 -3.06 -15.79
C LEU A 83 3.82 -2.23 -14.65
N LEU A 84 3.56 -2.83 -13.49
CA LEU A 84 3.04 -2.12 -12.32
C LEU A 84 4.04 -1.07 -11.81
N CYS A 85 5.33 -1.36 -11.85
CA CYS A 85 6.39 -0.41 -11.50
C CYS A 85 6.40 0.78 -12.46
N ILE A 86 6.31 0.54 -13.77
CA ILE A 86 6.23 1.61 -14.79
C ILE A 86 4.97 2.45 -14.57
N LYS A 87 3.81 1.82 -14.33
CA LYS A 87 2.56 2.52 -14.02
C LYS A 87 2.69 3.41 -12.80
N TRP A 88 3.23 2.89 -11.70
CA TRP A 88 3.46 3.67 -10.49
C TRP A 88 4.40 4.85 -10.74
N LEU A 89 5.54 4.62 -11.40
CA LEU A 89 6.53 5.67 -11.68
C LEU A 89 6.03 6.73 -12.67
N SER A 90 5.03 6.40 -13.48
CA SER A 90 4.37 7.35 -14.38
C SER A 90 3.40 8.28 -13.65
N LEU A 91 3.07 8.00 -12.40
CA LEU A 91 2.23 8.88 -11.58
C LEU A 91 2.99 10.15 -11.19
N ASP A 92 2.24 11.25 -11.07
CA ASP A 92 2.76 12.53 -10.59
C ASP A 92 3.47 12.35 -9.23
N PRO A 93 4.69 12.90 -9.05
CA PRO A 93 5.43 12.80 -7.79
C PRO A 93 4.65 13.32 -6.58
N SER A 94 3.79 14.34 -6.76
CA SER A 94 2.97 14.93 -5.70
C SER A 94 1.94 13.93 -5.19
N ILE A 95 1.22 13.27 -6.12
CA ILE A 95 0.21 12.25 -5.80
C ILE A 95 0.88 11.06 -5.11
N ARG A 96 2.04 10.61 -5.62
CA ARG A 96 2.81 9.54 -4.97
C ARG A 96 3.24 9.92 -3.57
N SER A 97 3.71 11.14 -3.36
CA SER A 97 4.09 11.63 -2.03
C SER A 97 2.91 11.61 -1.06
N GLU A 98 1.73 12.02 -1.52
CA GLU A 98 0.52 12.03 -0.71
C GLU A 98 0.05 10.62 -0.34
N ILE A 99 0.00 9.70 -1.31
CA ILE A 99 -0.33 8.29 -1.05
C ILE A 99 0.64 7.69 -0.03
N LYS A 100 1.95 7.95 -0.18
CA LYS A 100 2.98 7.46 0.74
C LYS A 100 2.78 7.97 2.17
N ASN A 101 2.47 9.26 2.33
CA ASN A 101 2.21 9.84 3.65
C ASN A 101 0.94 9.23 4.28
N LYS A 102 -0.13 9.03 3.49
CA LYS A 102 -1.38 8.40 3.98
C LYS A 102 -1.17 6.93 4.38
N LEU A 103 -0.35 6.17 3.64
CA LEU A 103 0.01 4.79 3.99
C LEU A 103 0.76 4.71 5.33
N LEU A 104 1.73 5.62 5.56
CA LEU A 104 2.46 5.69 6.83
C LEU A 104 1.54 6.10 7.98
N MET A 105 0.68 7.09 7.78
CA MET A 105 -0.34 7.47 8.75
C MET A 105 -1.29 6.31 9.08
N THR A 106 -1.64 5.48 8.08
CA THR A 106 -2.51 4.31 8.29
C THR A 106 -1.82 3.28 9.17
N LEU A 107 -0.51 3.06 8.97
CA LEU A 107 0.29 2.17 9.81
C LEU A 107 0.27 2.61 11.28
N GLU A 108 0.36 3.93 11.52
CA GLU A 108 0.28 4.52 12.86
C GLU A 108 -1.13 4.52 13.45
N PHE A 109 -2.16 4.78 12.63
CA PHE A 109 -3.56 4.85 13.05
C PHE A 109 -4.12 3.48 13.42
N ASP A 110 -3.88 2.45 12.60
CA ASP A 110 -4.28 1.07 12.88
C ASP A 110 -3.56 0.53 14.13
N SER A 111 -2.37 1.03 14.45
CA SER A 111 -1.62 0.63 15.65
C SER A 111 -2.19 1.21 16.97
N ARG A 112 -2.98 2.29 16.88
CA ARG A 112 -3.53 3.02 18.04
C ARG A 112 -4.92 2.53 18.47
N GLN A 113 -5.71 2.01 17.54
CA GLN A 113 -7.14 1.77 17.76
C GLN A 113 -7.52 0.42 18.38
N SER A 114 -6.62 -0.57 18.41
CA SER A 114 -7.01 -1.89 18.95
C SER A 114 -5.85 -2.68 19.53
N HIS A 115 -6.15 -3.45 20.59
CA HIS A 115 -5.27 -4.47 21.17
C HIS A 115 -5.09 -5.69 20.24
N SER A 116 -5.91 -5.80 19.18
CA SER A 116 -5.78 -6.80 18.12
C SER A 116 -5.45 -6.10 16.78
N ARG A 117 -4.38 -6.55 16.11
CA ARG A 117 -3.99 -5.97 14.81
C ARG A 117 -5.05 -6.23 13.73
N HIS A 118 -5.51 -5.16 13.10
CA HIS A 118 -6.46 -5.24 11.99
C HIS A 118 -5.84 -5.93 10.76
N PRO A 119 -6.62 -6.71 9.98
CA PRO A 119 -6.17 -7.32 8.74
C PRO A 119 -5.65 -6.29 7.72
N SER A 120 -6.20 -5.07 7.74
CA SER A 120 -5.75 -3.93 6.93
C SER A 120 -4.27 -3.61 7.17
N SER A 121 -3.83 -3.55 8.42
CA SER A 121 -2.45 -3.20 8.79
C SER A 121 -1.40 -4.10 8.12
N LYS A 122 -1.62 -5.41 8.10
CA LYS A 122 -0.73 -6.38 7.41
C LYS A 122 -0.71 -6.16 5.90
N VAL A 123 -1.85 -5.82 5.31
CA VAL A 123 -1.95 -5.55 3.87
C VAL A 123 -1.21 -4.24 3.54
N ILE A 124 -1.38 -3.20 4.37
CA ILE A 124 -0.68 -1.92 4.21
C ILE A 124 0.83 -2.07 4.36
N ALA A 125 1.30 -2.90 5.30
CA ALA A 125 2.73 -3.20 5.41
C ALA A 125 3.31 -3.78 4.12
N LYS A 126 2.59 -4.68 3.45
CA LYS A 126 2.96 -5.22 2.13
C LYS A 126 2.93 -4.15 1.03
N VAL A 127 1.95 -3.25 1.06
CA VAL A 127 1.86 -2.14 0.10
C VAL A 127 3.06 -1.20 0.22
N ILE A 128 3.41 -0.78 1.45
CA ILE A 128 4.57 0.07 1.72
C ILE A 128 5.84 -0.61 1.23
N ALA A 129 6.03 -1.89 1.57
CA ALA A 129 7.19 -2.66 1.12
C ALA A 129 7.27 -2.73 -0.40
N ARG A 130 6.13 -2.94 -1.08
CA ARG A 130 6.07 -3.01 -2.54
C ARG A 130 6.46 -1.69 -3.20
N VAL A 131 5.92 -0.57 -2.73
CA VAL A 131 6.25 0.77 -3.24
C VAL A 131 7.72 1.10 -2.95
N ALA A 132 8.23 0.73 -1.78
CA ALA A 132 9.63 0.88 -1.42
C ALA A 132 10.55 0.13 -2.41
N CYS A 133 10.22 -1.12 -2.77
CA CYS A 133 10.97 -1.87 -3.78
C CYS A 133 10.93 -1.25 -5.19
N MET A 134 9.92 -0.44 -5.52
CA MET A 134 9.85 0.27 -6.81
C MET A 134 10.68 1.56 -6.79
N GLU A 135 10.68 2.29 -5.67
CA GLU A 135 11.26 3.63 -5.55
C GLU A 135 12.71 3.65 -5.02
N ILE A 136 13.05 2.82 -4.02
CA ILE A 136 14.40 2.81 -3.41
C ILE A 136 15.51 2.54 -4.43
N PRO A 137 15.39 1.57 -5.37
CA PRO A 137 16.44 1.32 -6.38
C PRO A 137 16.68 2.50 -7.33
N ARG A 138 15.78 3.49 -7.34
CA ARG A 138 15.84 4.70 -8.16
C ARG A 138 16.23 5.94 -7.36
N ASN A 139 16.75 5.75 -6.14
CA ASN A 139 17.05 6.83 -5.18
C ASN A 139 15.81 7.69 -4.86
N GLN A 140 14.62 7.10 -4.91
CA GLN A 140 13.37 7.75 -4.54
C GLN A 140 12.91 7.21 -3.18
N TRP A 141 12.32 8.09 -2.36
CA TRP A 141 11.76 7.74 -1.04
C TRP A 141 12.78 7.18 -0.03
N LEU A 142 14.00 7.73 -0.04
CA LEU A 142 15.05 7.37 0.93
C LEU A 142 14.67 7.73 2.38
N ASP A 143 13.80 8.73 2.57
CA ASP A 143 13.27 9.11 3.89
C ASP A 143 12.45 8.02 4.58
N LEU A 144 12.01 6.99 3.84
CA LEU A 144 11.25 5.87 4.41
C LEU A 144 12.06 5.18 5.52
N VAL A 145 13.36 4.95 5.30
CA VAL A 145 14.20 4.24 6.29
C VAL A 145 14.29 5.04 7.59
N GLY A 146 14.45 6.37 7.49
CA GLY A 146 14.43 7.27 8.64
C GLY A 146 13.10 7.17 9.41
N LYS A 147 11.97 7.29 8.70
CA LYS A 147 10.63 7.19 9.31
C LYS A 147 10.37 5.83 9.95
N LEU A 148 10.84 4.73 9.36
CA LEU A 148 10.72 3.40 9.95
C LEU A 148 11.61 3.27 11.21
N MET A 149 12.81 3.86 11.22
CA MET A 149 13.66 3.88 12.42
C MET A 149 13.02 4.71 13.54
N ASP A 150 12.44 5.87 13.23
CA ASP A 150 11.70 6.69 14.21
C ASP A 150 10.51 5.92 14.79
N ASN A 151 9.77 5.19 13.94
CA ASN A 151 8.67 4.33 14.38
C ASN A 151 9.14 3.18 15.29
N MET A 152 10.35 2.65 15.08
CA MET A 152 10.97 1.65 15.96
C MET A 152 11.39 2.23 17.32
N ALA A 153 11.72 3.51 17.37
CA ALA A 153 12.02 4.24 18.60
C ALA A 153 10.76 4.62 19.41
N SER A 154 9.57 4.56 18.81
CA SER A 154 8.29 4.82 19.49
C SER A 154 8.05 3.90 20.69
N SER A 155 7.24 4.32 21.66
CA SER A 155 6.88 3.51 22.84
C SER A 155 5.82 2.43 22.54
N SER A 156 5.12 2.52 21.42
CA SER A 156 4.04 1.59 21.06
C SER A 156 4.57 0.29 20.47
N SER A 157 4.36 -0.84 21.17
CA SER A 157 4.74 -2.18 20.70
C SER A 157 4.08 -2.55 19.37
N SER A 158 2.82 -2.16 19.17
CA SER A 158 2.07 -2.39 17.93
C SER A 158 2.72 -1.74 16.70
N LEU A 159 3.19 -0.48 16.83
CA LEU A 159 3.86 0.23 15.74
C LEU A 159 5.23 -0.36 15.42
N LYS A 160 5.99 -0.78 16.44
CA LYS A 160 7.26 -1.50 16.24
C LYS A 160 7.03 -2.77 15.44
N GLN A 161 6.04 -3.58 15.84
CA GLN A 161 5.74 -4.81 15.14
C GLN A 161 5.28 -4.57 13.70
N ALA A 162 4.43 -3.56 13.45
CA ALA A 162 4.00 -3.20 12.10
C ALA A 162 5.19 -2.73 11.23
N THR A 163 6.12 -2.00 11.83
CA THR A 163 7.35 -1.54 11.17
C THR A 163 8.31 -2.70 10.84
N LEU A 164 8.47 -3.64 11.77
CA LEU A 164 9.25 -4.86 11.53
C LEU A 164 8.66 -5.70 10.40
N GLU A 165 7.33 -5.78 10.29
CA GLU A 165 6.68 -6.46 9.16
C GLU A 165 6.95 -5.76 7.83
N VAL A 166 6.90 -4.42 7.77
CA VAL A 166 7.28 -3.66 6.57
C VAL A 166 8.71 -4.01 6.16
N LEU A 167 9.65 -3.95 7.11
CA LEU A 167 11.05 -4.28 6.87
C LEU A 167 11.21 -5.73 6.39
N GLN A 168 10.55 -6.69 7.06
CA GLN A 168 10.55 -8.09 6.67
C GLN A 168 10.05 -8.26 5.23
N TYR A 169 8.96 -7.60 4.84
CA TYR A 169 8.45 -7.66 3.47
C TYR A 169 9.37 -7.00 2.46
N ILE A 170 10.08 -5.91 2.81
CA ILE A 170 11.09 -5.29 1.93
C ILE A 170 12.23 -6.28 1.69
N PHE A 171 12.71 -6.95 2.73
CA PHE A 171 13.79 -7.95 2.62
C PHE A 171 13.33 -9.20 1.85
N GLU A 172 12.10 -9.68 2.08
CA GLU A 172 11.53 -10.84 1.39
C GLU A 172 11.24 -10.54 -0.09
N ALA A 173 10.78 -9.33 -0.40
CA ALA A 173 10.45 -8.91 -1.75
C ALA A 173 11.67 -8.90 -2.69
N LYS A 174 12.88 -9.15 -2.17
CA LYS A 174 14.17 -9.14 -2.87
C LYS A 174 14.22 -7.94 -3.79
N ILE A 175 14.64 -6.78 -3.28
CA ILE A 175 15.04 -5.66 -4.14
C ILE A 175 15.86 -6.29 -5.29
N PRO A 176 15.35 -6.31 -6.54
CA PRO A 176 16.09 -6.89 -7.63
C PRO A 176 17.42 -6.14 -7.61
N LYS A 177 18.54 -6.87 -7.53
CA LYS A 177 19.88 -6.30 -7.54
C LYS A 177 20.08 -5.51 -8.84
N VAL A 178 19.56 -4.29 -8.88
CA VAL A 178 19.82 -3.21 -9.83
C VAL A 178 20.32 -2.03 -9.01
N VAL A 179 21.20 -2.33 -8.05
CA VAL A 179 22.13 -1.33 -7.53
C VAL A 179 23.48 -1.80 -8.05
N LYS A 180 23.89 -1.24 -9.20
CA LYS A 180 25.32 -1.14 -9.50
C LYS A 180 25.98 -0.52 -8.27
N GLY A 181 27.05 -1.17 -7.82
CA GLY A 181 27.67 -0.99 -6.52
C GLY A 181 27.84 0.48 -6.11
N ASP A 182 27.35 0.78 -4.91
CA ASP A 182 28.11 1.51 -3.88
C ASP A 182 27.28 1.82 -2.63
N GLN A 183 25.94 1.72 -2.69
CA GLN A 183 25.09 2.12 -1.55
C GLN A 183 24.53 0.96 -0.70
N VAL A 184 24.63 -0.28 -1.18
CA VAL A 184 24.10 -1.46 -0.45
C VAL A 184 25.06 -1.94 0.64
N ASP A 185 26.37 -1.72 0.48
CA ASP A 185 27.36 -2.16 1.48
C ASP A 185 27.32 -1.33 2.76
N VAL A 186 26.88 -0.07 2.72
CA VAL A 186 26.77 0.77 3.93
C VAL A 186 25.62 0.30 4.83
N VAL A 187 24.51 -0.17 4.25
CA VAL A 187 23.36 -0.69 5.00
C VAL A 187 23.62 -2.11 5.50
N MET A 188 24.32 -2.94 4.74
CA MET A 188 24.67 -4.31 5.13
C MET A 188 25.78 -4.36 6.20
N GLY A 189 26.68 -3.38 6.25
CA GLY A 189 27.78 -3.32 7.22
C GLY A 189 27.41 -2.79 8.61
N SER A 190 26.21 -2.22 8.80
CA SER A 190 25.80 -1.65 10.10
C SER A 190 24.98 -2.63 10.97
N VAL A 191 24.72 -3.85 10.48
CA VAL A 191 23.88 -4.86 11.16
C VAL A 191 24.68 -6.15 11.47
N ILE A 192 26.01 -6.10 11.43
CA ILE A 192 26.89 -7.17 11.90
C ILE A 192 27.84 -6.61 12.95
#